data_AF-A0A6I5E5H3-F1
#
_entry.id   AF-A0A6I5E5H3-F1
#
_cell.length_a   1.000
_cell.length_b   1.000
_cell.length_c   1.000
_cell.angle_alpha   90.00
_cell.angle_beta   90.00
_cell.angle_gamma   90.00
#
_symmetry.space_group_name_H-M   'P 1'
#
loop_
_entity.id
_entity.type
_entity.pdbx_description
1 polymer ?
#
loop_
_entity_poly.entity_id
_entity_poly.type
_entity_poly.pdbx_seq_one_letter_code
_entity_poly.pdbx_strand_id
1 'polypeptide(L)'
;MGAGDVRAEKSLRYHLQEHGRLPLNEAVAVLSDVAEALADLKDREIVHRDLKPENILLLGGRRCLADFGIARYAEATIAKHTLKLAGTLAYMAPERWNNQRAASASDIYAPGVVAYELLEETPPFTGPYEHDYHDQHLHGPVRPSPQLRPSWRR
;
A
#
# COMPACT_ATOMS: atom_id res chain seq x y z
N MET A 1 32.51 10.07 11.24
CA MET A 1 31.88 8.75 11.05
C MET A 1 31.09 8.82 9.76
N GLY A 2 31.60 8.19 8.70
CA GLY A 2 31.00 8.31 7.37
C GLY A 2 29.59 7.76 7.36
N ALA A 3 28.67 8.45 6.68
CA ALA A 3 27.39 7.88 6.29
C ALA A 3 27.70 6.65 5.44
N GLY A 4 27.70 5.48 6.06
CA GLY A 4 27.69 4.22 5.31
C GLY A 4 26.50 4.28 4.36
N ASP A 5 26.71 3.86 3.12
CA ASP A 5 25.69 3.82 2.08
C ASP A 5 24.58 2.86 2.55
N VAL A 6 23.59 3.40 3.28
CA VAL A 6 22.50 2.63 3.90
C VAL A 6 21.54 2.28 2.78
N ARG A 7 21.71 1.07 2.24
CA ARG A 7 20.87 0.53 1.15
C ARG A 7 19.74 -0.29 1.72
N ALA A 8 18.56 -0.16 1.11
CA ALA A 8 17.43 -1.01 1.42
C ALA A 8 17.80 -2.47 1.13
N GLU A 9 17.43 -3.35 2.07
CA GLU A 9 17.65 -4.79 1.95
C GLU A 9 16.72 -5.36 0.88
N LYS A 10 15.43 -5.01 0.95
CA LYS A 10 14.37 -5.44 0.02
C LYS A 10 13.11 -4.60 0.21
N SER A 11 12.17 -4.70 -0.74
CA SER A 11 10.81 -4.17 -0.56
C SER A 11 9.95 -5.12 0.27
N LEU A 12 8.86 -4.60 0.84
CA LEU A 12 7.84 -5.39 1.53
C LEU A 12 7.19 -6.40 0.57
N ARG A 13 6.98 -6.03 -0.71
CA ARG A 13 6.53 -6.97 -1.75
C ARG A 13 7.45 -8.19 -1.84
N TYR A 14 8.76 -7.97 -1.92
CA TYR A 14 9.72 -9.05 -2.02
C TYR A 14 9.73 -9.89 -0.73
N HIS A 15 9.66 -9.25 0.43
CA HIS A 15 9.56 -9.95 1.71
C HIS A 15 8.33 -10.87 1.80
N LEU A 16 7.16 -10.41 1.34
CA LEU A 16 5.93 -11.21 1.26
C LEU A 16 6.04 -12.38 0.27
N GLN A 17 6.74 -12.20 -0.85
CA GLN A 17 6.96 -13.28 -1.81
C GLN A 17 7.83 -14.41 -1.24
N GLU A 18 8.78 -14.08 -0.36
CA GLU A 18 9.65 -15.06 0.28
C GLU A 18 8.99 -15.77 1.48
N HIS A 19 8.17 -15.05 2.27
CA HIS A 19 7.69 -15.55 3.57
C HIS A 19 6.18 -15.79 3.61
N GLY A 20 5.42 -15.37 2.59
CA GLY A 20 3.96 -15.36 2.61
C GLY A 20 3.41 -14.30 3.56
N ARG A 21 2.29 -14.59 4.23
CA ARG A 21 1.70 -13.69 5.24
C ARG A 21 2.63 -13.46 6.43
N LEU A 22 2.48 -12.29 7.05
CA LEU A 22 3.24 -11.95 8.24
C LEU A 22 2.46 -12.29 9.53
N PRO A 23 3.16 -12.67 10.60
CA PRO A 23 2.60 -12.67 11.95
C PRO A 23 2.01 -11.30 12.30
N LEU A 24 0.92 -11.29 13.07
CA LEU A 24 0.19 -10.06 13.41
C LEU A 24 1.09 -8.97 14.02
N ASN A 25 2.02 -9.35 14.90
CA ASN A 25 2.96 -8.41 15.52
C ASN A 25 3.91 -7.76 14.50
N GLU A 26 4.36 -8.52 13.49
CA GLU A 26 5.20 -7.98 12.43
C GLU A 26 4.40 -7.08 11.49
N ALA A 27 3.16 -7.47 11.16
CA ALA A 27 2.25 -6.63 10.39
C ALA A 27 1.98 -5.29 11.10
N VAL A 28 1.73 -5.31 12.42
CA VAL A 28 1.55 -4.09 13.23
C VAL A 28 2.83 -3.23 13.22
N ALA A 29 4.02 -3.84 13.31
CA ALA A 29 5.27 -3.09 13.24
C ALA A 29 5.45 -2.39 11.89
N VAL A 30 5.18 -3.09 10.78
CA VAL A 30 5.19 -2.51 9.42
C VAL A 30 4.22 -1.32 9.34
N LEU A 31 2.98 -1.50 9.79
CA LEU A 31 1.94 -0.47 9.70
C LEU A 31 2.22 0.72 10.61
N SER A 32 2.89 0.51 11.74
CA SER A 32 3.30 1.59 12.66
C SER A 32 4.35 2.48 12.01
N ASP A 33 5.41 1.89 11.44
CA ASP A 33 6.43 2.63 10.68
C ASP A 33 5.83 3.41 9.50
N VAL A 34 4.89 2.79 8.76
CA VAL A 34 4.18 3.44 7.65
C VAL A 34 3.31 4.60 8.13
N ALA A 35 2.58 4.43 9.24
CA ALA A 35 1.73 5.47 9.80
C ALA A 35 2.56 6.67 10.30
N GLU A 36 3.70 6.42 10.95
CA GLU A 36 4.66 7.47 11.33
C GLU A 36 5.15 8.25 10.09
N ALA A 37 5.55 7.55 9.04
CA ALA A 37 6.01 8.19 7.81
C ALA A 37 4.90 9.04 7.15
N LEU A 38 3.65 8.55 7.12
CA LEU A 38 2.52 9.31 6.58
C LEU A 38 2.17 10.54 7.42
N ALA A 39 2.31 10.46 8.75
CA ALA A 39 2.14 11.62 9.63
C ALA A 39 3.18 12.71 9.30
N ASP A 40 4.45 12.33 9.15
CA ASP A 40 5.53 13.24 8.77
C ASP A 40 5.29 13.91 7.41
N LEU A 41 4.75 13.16 6.43
CA LEU A 41 4.43 13.69 5.10
C LEU A 41 3.26 14.68 5.14
N LYS A 42 2.23 14.38 5.94
CA LYS A 42 1.06 15.25 6.12
C LYS A 42 1.47 16.63 6.64
N ASP A 43 2.34 16.68 7.64
CA ASP A 43 2.83 17.93 8.23
C ASP A 43 3.67 18.77 7.26
N ARG A 44 4.14 18.16 6.17
CA ARG A 44 4.91 18.79 5.09
C ARG A 44 4.08 19.03 3.82
N GLU A 45 2.77 18.77 3.88
CA GLU A 45 1.84 18.86 2.74
C GLU A 45 2.26 17.98 1.53
N ILE A 46 2.99 16.88 1.80
CA ILE A 46 3.40 15.92 0.78
C ILE A 46 2.37 14.78 0.72
N VAL A 47 1.99 14.39 -0.51
CA VAL A 47 1.12 13.25 -0.78
C VAL A 47 1.91 12.20 -1.55
N HIS A 48 1.95 10.96 -1.07
CA HIS A 48 2.69 9.84 -1.65
C HIS A 48 2.08 9.36 -2.98
N ARG A 49 0.75 9.16 -3.01
CA ARG A 49 -0.09 8.84 -4.19
C ARG A 49 0.10 7.45 -4.81
N ASP A 50 1.15 6.74 -4.42
CA ASP A 50 1.43 5.39 -4.93
C ASP A 50 1.89 4.42 -3.82
N LEU A 51 1.25 4.49 -2.64
CA LEU A 51 1.62 3.62 -1.52
C LEU A 51 1.16 2.18 -1.81
N LYS A 52 2.10 1.24 -1.78
CA LYS A 52 1.92 -0.20 -2.00
C LYS A 52 3.16 -0.95 -1.49
N PRO A 53 3.13 -2.29 -1.34
CA PRO A 53 4.25 -3.05 -0.79
C PRO A 53 5.57 -2.92 -1.56
N GLU A 54 5.53 -2.65 -2.86
CA GLU A 54 6.71 -2.38 -3.68
C GLU A 54 7.47 -1.13 -3.21
N ASN A 55 6.73 -0.17 -2.66
CA ASN A 55 7.17 1.17 -2.29
C ASN A 55 7.40 1.30 -0.77
N ILE A 56 7.34 0.19 -0.03
CA ILE A 56 7.70 0.12 1.38
C ILE A 56 9.00 -0.69 1.47
N LEU A 57 10.10 -0.04 1.84
CA LEU A 57 11.43 -0.64 1.85
C LEU A 57 11.86 -1.02 3.27
N LEU A 58 12.48 -2.19 3.42
CA LEU A 58 13.12 -2.64 4.65
C LEU A 58 14.55 -2.10 4.68
N LEU A 59 14.84 -1.24 5.65
CA LEU A 59 16.11 -0.53 5.78
C LEU A 59 16.59 -0.58 7.24
N GLY A 60 17.55 -1.46 7.54
CA GLY A 60 18.12 -1.53 8.89
C GLY A 60 17.09 -1.80 9.98
N GLY A 61 16.12 -2.68 9.69
CA GLY A 61 15.03 -3.05 10.60
C GLY A 61 13.82 -2.10 10.62
N ARG A 62 13.87 -0.96 9.93
CA ARG A 62 12.74 -0.02 9.78
C ARG A 62 12.09 -0.12 8.41
N ARG A 63 10.82 0.29 8.31
CA ARG A 63 10.11 0.40 7.02
C ARG A 63 10.09 1.86 6.58
N CYS A 64 10.57 2.11 5.37
CA CYS A 64 10.64 3.46 4.78
C CYS A 64 9.79 3.52 3.52
N LEU A 65 9.09 4.65 3.32
CA LEU A 65 8.36 4.91 2.08
C LEU A 65 9.33 5.36 0.97
N ALA A 66 9.11 4.85 -0.24
CA ALA A 66 9.90 5.17 -1.43
C ALA A 66 9.00 5.34 -2.66
N ASP A 67 9.57 5.89 -3.74
CA ASP A 67 8.87 6.08 -5.02
C ASP A 67 7.53 6.83 -4.88
N PHE A 68 7.65 8.08 -4.42
CA PHE A 68 6.56 9.04 -4.45
C PHE A 68 6.09 9.16 -5.90
N GLY A 69 4.76 9.08 -6.13
CA GLY A 69 4.13 8.92 -7.45
C GLY A 69 4.27 10.10 -8.42
N ILE A 70 5.44 10.74 -8.49
CA ILE A 70 5.83 11.83 -9.37
C ILE A 70 5.68 11.38 -10.83
N ALA A 71 6.07 10.15 -11.17
CA ALA A 71 5.92 9.59 -12.51
C ALA A 71 4.45 9.48 -12.97
N ARG A 72 3.51 9.27 -12.03
CA ARG A 72 2.07 9.12 -12.36
C ARG A 72 1.38 10.43 -12.76
N TYR A 73 2.00 11.59 -12.52
CA TYR A 73 1.54 12.86 -13.10
C TYR A 73 1.96 13.00 -14.57
N ALA A 74 3.02 12.31 -14.99
CA ALA A 74 3.56 12.39 -16.34
C ALA A 74 2.96 11.33 -17.29
N GLU A 75 2.53 10.17 -16.77
CA GLU A 75 2.10 9.01 -17.56
C GLU A 75 0.63 8.98 -17.99
N ALA A 76 -0.08 10.13 -18.03
CA ALA A 76 -1.47 10.19 -18.50
C ALA A 76 -1.69 9.79 -19.99
N THR A 77 -0.70 9.21 -20.68
CA THR A 77 -0.74 9.04 -22.15
C THR A 77 -0.25 7.69 -22.71
N ILE A 78 0.11 6.66 -21.92
CA ILE A 78 0.68 5.44 -22.54
C ILE A 78 0.05 4.14 -22.01
N ALA A 79 -0.86 3.58 -22.82
CA ALA A 79 -1.44 2.26 -22.65
C ALA A 79 -0.45 1.15 -23.09
N LYS A 80 0.25 0.53 -22.14
CA LYS A 80 0.97 -0.76 -22.34
C LYS A 80 1.35 -1.52 -21.04
N HIS A 81 0.75 -1.18 -19.89
CA HIS A 81 1.21 -1.62 -18.56
C HIS A 81 0.21 -2.45 -17.73
N THR A 82 -0.63 -3.30 -18.33
CA THR A 82 -1.77 -3.94 -17.64
C THR A 82 -1.41 -4.66 -16.31
N LEU A 83 -0.31 -5.42 -16.22
CA LEU A 83 0.09 -6.08 -14.95
C LEU A 83 0.63 -5.11 -13.89
N LYS A 84 1.51 -4.17 -14.28
CA LYS A 84 2.07 -3.17 -13.36
C LYS A 84 0.99 -2.19 -12.90
N LEU A 85 0.02 -1.91 -13.78
CA LEU A 85 -1.17 -1.14 -13.47
C LEU A 85 -2.04 -1.91 -12.48
N ALA A 86 -2.39 -3.17 -12.74
CA ALA A 86 -3.21 -3.99 -11.84
C ALA A 86 -2.67 -4.04 -10.40
N GLY A 87 -1.36 -4.23 -10.22
CA GLY A 87 -0.72 -4.19 -8.90
C GLY A 87 -0.81 -2.83 -8.21
N THR A 88 -0.99 -1.75 -8.96
CA THR A 88 -1.18 -0.41 -8.42
C THR A 88 -2.66 -0.09 -8.15
N LEU A 89 -3.56 -0.61 -8.99
CA LEU A 89 -5.02 -0.41 -8.86
C LEU A 89 -5.56 -1.02 -7.56
N ALA A 90 -4.99 -2.16 -7.12
CA ALA A 90 -5.38 -2.84 -5.89
C ALA A 90 -5.26 -2.00 -4.61
N TYR A 91 -4.45 -0.93 -4.60
CA TYR A 91 -4.22 -0.06 -3.44
C TYR A 91 -4.84 1.33 -3.62
N MET A 92 -5.53 1.57 -4.74
CA MET A 92 -6.04 2.88 -5.09
C MET A 92 -7.29 3.23 -4.25
N ALA A 93 -7.27 4.41 -3.64
CA ALA A 93 -8.37 4.91 -2.81
C ALA A 93 -9.67 5.15 -3.61
N PRO A 94 -10.87 4.94 -3.02
CA PRO A 94 -12.17 5.11 -3.68
C PRO A 94 -12.37 6.49 -4.34
N GLU A 95 -11.89 7.57 -3.71
CA GLU A 95 -11.98 8.91 -4.27
C GLU A 95 -11.13 9.09 -5.53
N ARG A 96 -10.02 8.34 -5.67
CA ARG A 96 -9.17 8.37 -6.86
C ARG A 96 -9.86 7.71 -8.05
N TRP A 97 -10.61 6.65 -7.82
CA TRP A 97 -11.47 6.03 -8.83
C TRP A 97 -12.57 6.99 -9.32
N ASN A 98 -13.04 7.89 -8.45
CA ASN A 98 -13.95 8.98 -8.80
C ASN A 98 -13.25 10.21 -9.42
N ASN A 99 -12.01 10.07 -9.92
CA ASN A 99 -11.20 11.15 -10.47
C ASN A 99 -10.98 12.35 -9.52
N GLN A 100 -11.12 12.15 -8.21
CA GLN A 100 -10.82 13.19 -7.24
C GLN A 100 -9.31 13.34 -7.06
N ARG A 101 -8.90 14.54 -6.65
CA ARG A 101 -7.50 14.85 -6.42
C ARG A 101 -7.00 14.08 -5.20
N ALA A 102 -5.85 13.42 -5.34
CA ALA A 102 -5.20 12.74 -4.22
C ALA A 102 -4.87 13.76 -3.10
N ALA A 103 -5.23 13.43 -1.88
CA ALA A 103 -4.90 14.19 -0.67
C ALA A 103 -4.20 13.27 0.34
N SER A 104 -3.68 13.83 1.44
CA SER A 104 -3.07 13.02 2.51
C SER A 104 -4.04 11.97 3.07
N ALA A 105 -5.35 12.23 3.05
CA ALA A 105 -6.37 11.25 3.41
C ALA A 105 -6.40 10.04 2.45
N SER A 106 -6.12 10.25 1.16
CA SER A 106 -6.04 9.17 0.18
C SER A 106 -4.89 8.21 0.46
N ASP A 107 -3.78 8.70 1.02
CA ASP A 107 -2.65 7.86 1.39
C ASP A 107 -2.93 7.00 2.64
N ILE A 108 -4.00 7.27 3.41
CA ILE A 108 -4.40 6.44 4.56
C ILE A 108 -5.16 5.18 4.12
N TYR A 109 -5.80 5.20 2.94
CA TYR A 109 -6.53 4.05 2.42
C TYR A 109 -5.60 2.87 2.11
N ALA A 110 -4.49 3.14 1.42
CA ALA A 110 -3.56 2.12 0.95
C ALA A 110 -2.93 1.29 2.10
N PRO A 111 -2.52 1.86 3.26
CA PRO A 111 -2.14 1.09 4.44
C PRO A 111 -3.20 0.10 4.92
N GLY A 112 -4.50 0.41 4.78
CA GLY A 112 -5.58 -0.52 5.11
C GLY A 112 -5.62 -1.72 4.16
N VAL A 113 -5.39 -1.49 2.87
CA VAL A 113 -5.25 -2.56 1.86
C VAL A 113 -4.00 -3.40 2.13
N VAL A 114 -2.86 -2.75 2.42
CA VAL A 114 -1.61 -3.43 2.79
C VAL A 114 -1.84 -4.27 4.04
N ALA A 115 -2.46 -3.73 5.09
CA ALA A 115 -2.76 -4.47 6.32
C ALA A 115 -3.55 -5.76 6.05
N TYR A 116 -4.52 -5.71 5.15
CA TYR A 116 -5.28 -6.89 4.74
C TYR A 116 -4.37 -7.92 4.05
N GLU A 117 -3.58 -7.50 3.08
CA GLU A 117 -2.66 -8.38 2.34
C GLU A 117 -1.61 -9.02 3.26
N LEU A 118 -1.07 -8.27 4.22
CA LEU A 118 -0.11 -8.79 5.20
C LEU A 118 -0.67 -9.99 5.97
N LEU A 119 -2.00 -10.05 6.17
CA LEU A 119 -2.68 -11.07 6.98
C LEU A 119 -3.33 -12.18 6.14
N GLU A 120 -3.70 -11.88 4.90
CA GLU A 120 -4.45 -12.76 3.99
C GLU A 120 -3.69 -13.15 2.72
N GLU A 121 -2.41 -12.78 2.60
CA GLU A 121 -1.49 -13.01 1.46
C GLU A 121 -1.89 -12.33 0.14
N THR A 122 -3.14 -11.89 0.03
CA THR A 122 -3.71 -11.25 -1.16
C THR A 122 -4.46 -9.99 -0.76
N PRO A 123 -4.47 -8.95 -1.61
CA PRO A 123 -5.30 -7.78 -1.39
C PRO A 123 -6.79 -8.14 -1.28
N PRO A 124 -7.61 -7.29 -0.64
CA PRO A 124 -9.05 -7.55 -0.47
C PRO A 124 -9.80 -7.57 -1.81
N PHE A 125 -9.28 -6.89 -2.82
CA PHE A 125 -9.86 -6.75 -4.13
C PHE A 125 -8.87 -7.17 -5.21
N THR A 126 -9.32 -8.00 -6.14
CA THR A 126 -8.50 -8.55 -7.23
C THR A 126 -9.34 -8.69 -8.50
N GLY A 127 -8.68 -8.66 -9.65
CA GLY A 127 -9.34 -8.84 -10.93
C GLY A 127 -8.38 -8.75 -12.13
N PRO A 128 -8.73 -9.35 -13.27
CA PRO A 128 -7.94 -9.25 -14.50
C PRO A 128 -8.03 -7.86 -15.15
N TYR A 129 -9.04 -7.04 -14.84
CA TYR A 129 -9.30 -5.77 -15.53
C TYR A 129 -9.46 -4.60 -14.55
N GLU A 130 -9.26 -3.38 -15.06
CA GLU A 130 -9.39 -2.14 -14.28
C GLU A 130 -10.80 -1.94 -13.70
N HIS A 131 -11.84 -2.28 -14.46
CA HIS A 131 -13.22 -2.14 -14.00
C HIS A 131 -13.55 -3.06 -12.81
N ASP A 132 -12.86 -4.20 -12.67
CA ASP A 132 -13.02 -5.08 -11.51
C ASP A 132 -12.59 -4.36 -10.22
N TYR A 133 -11.43 -3.70 -10.26
CA TYR A 133 -10.92 -2.93 -9.12
C TYR A 133 -11.80 -1.71 -8.85
N HIS A 134 -12.19 -0.96 -9.90
CA HIS A 134 -13.07 0.19 -9.77
C HIS A 134 -14.35 -0.15 -9.00
N ASP A 135 -15.09 -1.17 -9.44
CA ASP A 135 -16.37 -1.53 -8.83
C ASP A 135 -16.18 -2.09 -7.40
N GLN A 136 -15.12 -2.87 -7.19
CA GLN A 136 -14.83 -3.45 -5.87
C GLN A 136 -14.40 -2.39 -4.84
N HIS A 137 -13.54 -1.43 -5.21
CA HIS A 137 -13.11 -0.36 -4.30
C HIS A 137 -14.25 0.62 -3.97
N LEU A 138 -15.19 0.83 -4.88
CA LEU A 138 -16.33 1.74 -4.65
C LEU A 138 -17.52 1.07 -3.94
N HIS A 139 -17.76 -0.22 -4.22
CA HIS A 139 -19.02 -0.88 -3.84
C HIS A 139 -18.84 -2.29 -3.26
N GLY A 140 -17.66 -2.88 -3.41
CA GLY A 140 -17.37 -4.25 -3.00
C GLY A 140 -17.32 -4.40 -1.48
N PRO A 141 -17.97 -5.43 -0.91
CA PRO A 141 -17.77 -5.75 0.50
C PRO A 141 -16.34 -6.27 0.70
N VAL A 142 -15.61 -5.71 1.67
CA VAL A 142 -14.33 -6.28 2.09
C VAL A 142 -14.60 -7.64 2.74
N ARG A 143 -13.96 -8.69 2.22
CA ARG A 143 -14.10 -10.04 2.79
C ARG A 143 -13.63 -10.01 4.25
N PRO A 144 -14.38 -10.53 5.23
CA PRO A 144 -13.92 -10.50 6.62
C PRO A 144 -12.67 -11.37 6.79
N SER A 145 -11.57 -10.77 7.23
CA SER A 145 -10.39 -11.51 7.66
C SER A 145 -10.66 -12.21 9.01
N PRO A 146 -10.49 -13.54 9.12
CA PRO A 146 -10.57 -14.24 10.40
C PRO A 146 -9.55 -13.72 11.43
N GLN A 147 -8.40 -13.23 10.96
CA GLN A 147 -7.27 -12.71 11.73
C GLN A 147 -7.57 -11.32 12.32
N LEU A 148 -8.45 -10.54 11.67
CA LEU A 148 -8.90 -9.21 12.13
C LEU A 148 -10.18 -9.25 12.97
N ARG A 149 -10.65 -10.42 13.43
CA ARG A 149 -11.84 -10.51 14.27
C ARG A 149 -11.58 -9.86 15.64
N PRO A 150 -12.27 -8.76 15.99
CA PRO A 150 -12.01 -8.12 17.27
C PRO A 150 -12.46 -9.02 18.42
N SER A 151 -11.59 -9.20 19.41
CA SER A 151 -11.85 -10.03 20.59
C SER A 151 -13.02 -9.53 21.46
N TRP A 152 -13.41 -8.26 21.30
CA TRP A 152 -14.51 -7.62 22.03
C TRP A 152 -15.91 -7.92 21.47
N ARG A 153 -16.03 -8.70 20.40
CA ARG A 153 -17.32 -9.19 19.85
C ARG A 153 -17.71 -10.58 20.38
N ARG A 154 -17.31 -10.93 21.60
CA ARG A 154 -17.75 -12.15 22.31
C ARG A 154 -18.68 -11.80 23.45
#